data_AF-A0A2D7NA00-F1
#
_entry.id   AF-A0A2D7NA00-F1
#
_cell.length_a   1.000
_cell.length_b   1.000
_cell.length_c   1.000
_cell.angle_alpha   90.00
_cell.angle_beta   90.00
_cell.angle_gamma   90.00
#
_symmetry.space_group_name_H-M   'P 1'
#
loop_
_entity.id
_entity.type
_entity.pdbx_description
1 polymer ?
#
loop_
_entity_poly.entity_id
_entity_poly.type
_entity_poly.pdbx_seq_one_letter_code
_entity_poly.pdbx_strand_id
1 'polypeptide(L)'
;MNTRNYKSEYSNYHASPTQKRRRASRNSARSAMTKTGVVRKGDNKDVDHRNGNPLDNNKKNLKAKPRATNRSFPRTRNARKK
;
A
#
# COMPACT_ATOMS: atom_id res chain seq x y z
N MET A 1 -7.09 -19.61 19.46
CA MET A 1 -6.73 -18.61 18.42
C MET A 1 -7.70 -18.75 17.27
N ASN A 2 -8.35 -17.66 16.84
CA ASN A 2 -9.22 -17.72 15.66
C ASN A 2 -8.34 -17.83 14.40
N THR A 3 -8.45 -18.92 13.67
CA THR A 3 -7.68 -19.14 12.43
C THR A 3 -8.23 -18.25 11.32
N ARG A 4 -7.37 -17.44 10.69
CA ARG A 4 -7.79 -16.59 9.58
C ARG A 4 -8.26 -17.44 8.40
N ASN A 5 -9.50 -17.25 7.95
CA ASN A 5 -10.01 -17.91 6.75
C ASN A 5 -9.62 -17.11 5.49
N TYR A 6 -8.44 -17.40 4.95
CA TYR A 6 -7.92 -16.74 3.75
C TYR A 6 -8.79 -16.91 2.50
N LYS A 7 -9.49 -18.05 2.37
CA LYS A 7 -10.39 -18.31 1.22
C LYS A 7 -11.56 -17.33 1.21
N SER A 8 -12.19 -17.14 2.37
CA SER A 8 -13.30 -16.19 2.53
C SER A 8 -12.84 -14.73 2.41
N GLU A 9 -11.69 -14.37 2.98
CA GLU A 9 -11.13 -13.00 2.82
C GLU A 9 -10.84 -12.70 1.34
N TYR A 10 -10.29 -13.68 0.62
CA TYR A 10 -10.03 -13.52 -0.79
C TYR A 10 -11.31 -13.32 -1.59
N SER A 11 -12.33 -14.17 -1.42
CA SER A 11 -13.60 -14.03 -2.13
C SER A 11 -14.28 -12.70 -1.85
N ASN A 12 -14.30 -12.26 -0.59
CA ASN A 12 -15.09 -11.11 -0.16
C ASN A 12 -14.38 -9.78 -0.40
N TYR A 13 -13.05 -9.75 -0.40
CA TYR A 13 -12.28 -8.50 -0.49
C TYR A 13 -11.29 -8.50 -1.66
N HIS A 14 -10.31 -9.42 -1.65
CA HIS A 14 -9.17 -9.36 -2.59
C HIS A 14 -9.55 -9.68 -4.04
N ALA A 15 -10.58 -10.48 -4.26
CA ALA A 15 -11.08 -10.85 -5.58
C ALA A 15 -11.85 -9.71 -6.26
N SER A 16 -12.33 -8.72 -5.49
CA SER A 16 -13.11 -7.61 -6.02
C SER A 16 -12.33 -6.81 -7.07
N PRO A 17 -12.97 -6.36 -8.17
CA PRO A 17 -12.31 -5.57 -9.22
C PRO A 17 -11.64 -4.31 -8.67
N THR A 18 -12.27 -3.65 -7.71
CA THR A 18 -11.72 -2.44 -7.06
C THR A 18 -10.41 -2.73 -6.34
N GLN A 19 -10.33 -3.82 -5.56
CA GLN A 19 -9.09 -4.15 -4.85
C GLN A 19 -7.99 -4.62 -5.79
N LYS A 20 -8.34 -5.35 -6.86
CA LYS A 20 -7.38 -5.69 -7.93
C LYS A 20 -6.79 -4.45 -8.60
N ARG A 21 -7.63 -3.47 -8.98
CA ARG A 21 -7.16 -2.18 -9.53
C ARG A 21 -6.25 -1.42 -8.56
N ARG A 22 -6.64 -1.33 -7.29
CA ARG A 22 -5.82 -0.67 -6.25
C ARG A 22 -4.48 -1.39 -6.03
N ARG A 23 -4.45 -2.72 -6.07
CA ARG A 23 -3.21 -3.51 -5.97
C ARG A 23 -2.31 -3.27 -7.19
N ALA A 24 -2.86 -3.36 -8.39
CA ALA A 24 -2.11 -3.10 -9.63
C ALA A 24 -1.50 -1.69 -9.65
N SER A 25 -2.27 -0.68 -9.24
CA SER A 25 -1.78 0.69 -9.15
C SER A 25 -0.61 0.86 -8.16
N ARG A 26 -0.71 0.28 -6.95
CA ARG A 26 0.41 0.30 -5.99
C ARG A 26 1.66 -0.41 -6.53
N ASN A 27 1.49 -1.53 -7.22
CA ASN A 27 2.59 -2.26 -7.84
C ASN A 27 3.26 -1.43 -8.94
N SER A 28 2.46 -0.72 -9.74
CA SER A 28 2.97 0.22 -10.76
C SER A 28 3.78 1.35 -10.13
N ALA A 29 3.27 1.98 -9.06
CA ALA A 29 4.02 3.00 -8.30
C ALA A 29 5.34 2.45 -7.74
N ARG A 30 5.32 1.25 -7.14
CA ARG A 30 6.55 0.61 -6.62
C ARG A 30 7.53 0.31 -7.75
N SER A 31 7.06 -0.21 -8.88
CA SER A 31 7.90 -0.51 -10.05
C SER A 31 8.57 0.76 -10.58
N ALA A 32 7.80 1.84 -10.78
CA ALA A 32 8.32 3.13 -11.25
C ALA A 32 9.38 3.71 -10.30
N MET A 33 9.12 3.71 -8.99
CA MET A 33 10.05 4.21 -7.98
C MET A 33 11.28 3.29 -7.79
N THR A 34 11.17 2.01 -8.16
CA THR A 34 12.30 1.07 -8.17
C THR A 34 13.20 1.32 -9.37
N LYS A 35 12.60 1.55 -10.54
CA LYS A 35 13.35 1.86 -11.78
C LYS A 35 14.17 3.14 -11.65
N THR A 36 13.69 4.13 -10.91
CA THR A 36 14.41 5.37 -10.63
C THR A 36 15.38 5.28 -9.45
N GLY A 37 15.52 4.11 -8.81
CA GLY A 37 16.45 3.90 -7.69
C GLY A 37 16.00 4.50 -6.36
N VAL A 38 14.82 5.12 -6.29
CA VAL A 38 14.32 5.77 -5.06
C VAL A 38 14.01 4.75 -3.97
N VAL A 39 13.57 3.55 -4.38
CA VAL A 39 13.35 2.41 -3.50
C VAL A 39 13.93 1.14 -4.11
N ARG A 40 14.47 0.23 -3.31
CA ARG A 40 14.99 -1.08 -3.76
C ARG A 40 14.54 -2.18 -2.82
N LYS A 41 14.80 -3.44 -3.16
CA LYS A 41 14.59 -4.54 -2.22
C LYS A 41 15.69 -4.46 -1.15
N GLY A 42 15.30 -4.52 0.13
CA GLY A 42 16.25 -4.51 1.26
C GLY A 42 16.65 -3.14 1.81
N ASP A 43 16.18 -2.02 1.25
CA ASP A 43 16.48 -0.66 1.77
C ASP A 43 15.58 -0.22 2.96
N ASN A 44 14.70 -1.10 3.42
CA ASN A 44 13.71 -0.82 4.46
C ASN A 44 12.77 0.36 4.15
N LYS A 45 12.58 0.72 2.86
CA LYS A 45 11.66 1.76 2.42
C LYS A 45 10.43 1.19 1.72
N ASP A 46 9.28 1.80 2.00
CA ASP A 46 8.02 1.58 1.30
C ASP A 46 7.66 2.84 0.48
N VAL A 47 6.87 2.64 -0.59
CA VAL A 47 6.27 3.76 -1.34
C VAL A 47 4.97 4.18 -0.64
N ASP A 48 4.87 5.46 -0.32
CA ASP A 48 3.73 6.11 0.32
C ASP A 48 2.99 7.01 -0.68
N HIS A 49 1.66 6.93 -0.65
CA HIS A 49 0.77 7.83 -1.38
C HIS A 49 0.32 8.91 -0.40
N ARG A 50 0.80 10.16 -0.57
CA ARG A 50 0.55 11.24 0.39
C ARG A 50 -0.93 11.45 0.67
N ASN A 51 -1.76 11.44 -0.37
CA ASN A 51 -3.20 11.63 -0.28
C ASN A 51 -3.99 10.37 0.15
N GLY A 52 -3.32 9.24 0.38
CA GLY A 52 -3.96 7.97 0.74
C GLY A 52 -4.73 7.32 -0.42
N ASN A 53 -4.73 7.89 -1.63
CA ASN A 53 -5.36 7.31 -2.79
C ASN A 53 -4.34 6.44 -3.57
N PRO A 54 -4.47 5.10 -3.54
CA PRO A 54 -3.56 4.21 -4.25
C PRO A 54 -3.65 4.31 -5.78
N LEU A 55 -4.68 4.97 -6.32
CA LEU A 55 -4.86 5.18 -7.77
C LEU A 55 -4.16 6.45 -8.29
N ASP A 56 -3.68 7.32 -7.39
CA ASP A 56 -2.97 8.54 -7.77
C ASP A 56 -1.45 8.31 -7.74
N ASN A 57 -0.90 7.90 -8.89
CA ASN A 57 0.54 7.64 -9.04
C ASN A 57 1.33 8.84 -9.55
N ASN A 58 0.81 10.06 -9.42
CA ASN A 58 1.56 11.25 -9.78
C ASN A 58 2.87 11.32 -9.00
N LYS A 59 3.99 11.67 -9.66
CA LYS A 59 5.32 11.73 -9.02
C LYS A 59 5.33 12.61 -7.78
N LYS A 60 4.56 13.71 -7.79
CA LYS A 60 4.34 14.49 -6.57
C LYS A 60 3.71 13.60 -5.50
N ASN A 61 2.59 12.93 -5.74
CA ASN A 61 1.92 12.16 -4.68
C ASN A 61 2.75 11.01 -4.08
N LEU A 62 3.75 10.47 -4.79
CA LEU A 62 4.59 9.38 -4.31
C LEU A 62 5.77 9.86 -3.46
N LYS A 63 6.03 9.18 -2.35
CA LYS A 63 7.22 9.38 -1.50
C LYS A 63 7.80 8.05 -1.06
N ALA A 64 9.11 7.98 -0.84
CA ALA A 64 9.72 6.87 -0.13
C ALA A 64 9.76 7.18 1.36
N LYS A 65 9.27 6.25 2.19
CA LYS A 65 9.28 6.38 3.65
C LYS A 65 9.86 5.12 4.29
N PRO A 66 10.51 5.21 5.47
CA PRO A 66 10.86 4.03 6.24
C PRO A 66 9.62 3.15 6.47
N ARG A 67 9.78 1.84 6.30
CA ARG A 67 8.70 0.85 6.46
C ARG A 67 8.00 0.96 7.83
N ALA A 68 8.78 1.25 8.88
CA ALA A 68 8.25 1.37 10.24
C ALA A 68 7.24 2.51 10.33
N THR A 69 7.60 3.68 9.80
CA THR A 69 6.73 4.87 9.79
C THR A 69 5.56 4.72 8.83
N ASN A 70 5.73 4.04 7.69
CA ASN A 70 4.63 3.88 6.72
C ASN A 70 3.57 2.86 7.20
N ARG A 71 4.00 1.84 7.94
CA ARG A 71 3.11 0.78 8.45
C ARG A 71 2.52 1.11 9.84
N SER A 72 3.14 2.04 10.56
CA SER A 72 2.72 2.53 11.87
C SER A 72 2.29 3.99 11.78
N PHE A 73 0.98 4.21 11.60
CA PHE A 73 0.35 5.53 11.69
C PHE A 73 -0.75 5.48 12.74
N PRO A 74 -1.00 6.59 13.48
CA PRO A 74 -2.09 6.64 14.45
C PRO A 74 -3.41 6.32 13.76
N ARG A 75 -4.22 5.48 14.41
CA ARG A 75 -5.55 5.10 13.94
C ARG A 75 -6.62 5.67 14.86
N THR A 76 -7.76 6.01 14.29
CA THR A 76 -8.96 6.33 15.06
C THR A 76 -9.53 5.05 15.70
N ARG A 77 -10.49 5.20 16.62
CA ARG A 77 -11.22 4.06 17.24
C ARG A 77 -11.83 3.11 16.20
N ASN A 78 -12.16 3.63 15.01
CA ASN A 78 -12.73 2.88 13.89
C ASN A 78 -11.67 2.40 12.87
N ALA A 79 -10.41 2.27 13.29
CA ALA A 79 -9.28 1.80 12.49
C ALA A 79 -8.96 2.61 11.22
N ARG A 80 -9.48 3.85 11.10
CA ARG A 80 -9.11 4.78 10.02
C ARG A 80 -7.80 5.47 10.35
N LYS A 81 -7.07 5.92 9.33
CA LYS A 81 -5.90 6.81 9.53
C LYS A 81 -6.39 8.08 10.23
N LYS A 82 -5.71 8.47 11.32
CA LYS A 82 -5.97 9.70 12.06
C LYS A 82 -5.43 10.91 11.32
#